data_AF-A0A243Q7X5-F1
#
_entry.id   AF-A0A243Q7X5-F1
#
_cell.length_a   1.000
_cell.length_b   1.000
_cell.length_c   1.000
_cell.angle_alpha   90.00
_cell.angle_beta   90.00
_cell.angle_gamma   90.00
#
_symmetry.space_group_name_H-M   'P 1'
#
loop_
_entity.id
_entity.type
_entity.pdbx_description
1 polymer ?
#
loop_
_entity_poly.entity_id
_entity_poly.type
_entity_poly.pdbx_seq_one_letter_code
_entity_poly.pdbx_strand_id
1 'polypeptide(L)' 'MFVIPIPADRSGLIFREHALRGGFSDADLDEAVTRDHLVRLGPGVFALAVGYLLWSRAC' A
#
# COMPACT_ATOMS: atom_id res chain seq x y z
N MET A 1 -11.80 11.69 -1.38
CA MET A 1 -11.15 10.40 -1.05
C MET A 1 -10.58 9.85 -2.35
N PHE A 2 -9.29 10.04 -2.59
CA PHE A 2 -8.63 9.59 -3.82
C PHE A 2 -8.34 8.10 -3.68
N VAL A 3 -9.19 7.25 -4.25
CA VAL A 3 -8.98 5.81 -4.24
C VAL A 3 -8.01 5.52 -5.37
N ILE A 4 -6.71 5.48 -5.06
CA ILE A 4 -5.70 4.98 -6.00
C ILE A 4 -5.96 3.47 -6.09
N PRO A 5 -6.33 2.91 -7.27
CA PRO A 5 -6.61 1.49 -7.40
C PRO A 5 -5.30 0.71 -7.48
N ILE A 6 -4.50 0.78 -6.40
CA ILE A 6 -3.28 -0.01 -6.31
C ILE A 6 -3.70 -1.47 -6.09
N PRO A 7 -3.26 -2.41 -6.95
CA PRO A 7 -3.66 -3.81 -6.84
C PRO A 7 -3.17 -4.39 -5.52
N ALA A 8 -4.11 -4.66 -4.62
CA ALA A 8 -3.88 -5.39 -3.38
C ALA A 8 -4.24 -6.87 -3.58
N ASP A 9 -3.43 -7.76 -2.98
CA ASP A 9 -3.77 -9.18 -2.83
C ASP A 9 -4.99 -9.36 -1.91
N ARG A 10 -5.57 -10.57 -1.87
CA ARG A 10 -6.68 -10.96 -0.97
C ARG A 10 -6.43 -10.64 0.50
N SER A 11 -5.16 -10.53 0.89
CA SER A 11 -4.74 -10.17 2.25
C SER A 11 -4.68 -8.65 2.49
N GLY A 12 -5.01 -7.82 1.50
CA GLY A 12 -4.87 -6.35 1.56
C GLY A 12 -3.43 -5.86 1.41
N LEU A 13 -2.50 -6.76 1.06
CA LEU A 13 -1.09 -6.46 0.84
C LEU A 13 -0.84 -6.01 -0.61
N ILE A 14 -0.01 -4.99 -0.75
CA ILE A 14 0.41 -4.44 -2.03
C ILE A 14 1.88 -4.80 -2.22
N PHE A 15 2.16 -5.57 -3.27
CA PHE A 15 3.52 -5.91 -3.66
C PHE A 15 4.02 -4.90 -4.70
N ARG A 16 5.25 -4.40 -4.52
CA ARG A 16 5.91 -3.47 -5.44
C ARG A 16 5.81 -3.96 -6.89
N GLU A 17 6.17 -5.21 -7.15
CA GLU A 17 6.13 -5.80 -8.48
C GLU A 17 4.74 -5.79 -9.13
N HIS A 18 3.68 -5.95 -8.33
CA HIS A 18 2.30 -5.89 -8.83
C HIS A 18 1.87 -4.46 -9.11
N ALA A 19 2.26 -3.51 -8.25
CA ALA A 19 2.03 -2.09 -8.50
C ALA A 19 2.76 -1.62 -9.77
N LEU A 20 4.03 -2.02 -9.95
CA LEU A 20 4.80 -1.71 -11.16
C LEU A 20 4.15 -2.30 -12.43
N ARG A 21 3.68 -3.56 -12.38
CA ARG A 21 2.91 -4.17 -13.48
C ARG A 21 1.59 -3.45 -13.75
N GLY A 22 0.99 -2.85 -12.72
CA GLY A 22 -0.20 -2.02 -12.81
C GLY A 22 0.04 -0.61 -13.35
N GLY A 23 1.28 -0.26 -13.70
CA GLY A 23 1.64 1.05 -14.24
C GLY A 23 1.99 2.11 -13.18
N PHE A 24 2.09 1.73 -11.90
CA PHE A 24 2.62 2.61 -10.87
C PHE A 24 4.14 2.65 -10.92
N SER A 25 4.73 3.76 -10.53
CA SER A 25 6.17 3.90 -10.34
C SER A 25 6.56 3.72 -8.86
N ASP A 26 7.85 3.55 -8.60
CA ASP A 26 8.37 3.58 -7.24
C ASP A 26 8.11 4.92 -6.54
N ALA A 27 8.15 6.02 -7.29
CA ALA A 27 7.86 7.36 -6.76
C ALA A 27 6.40 7.47 -6.30
N ASP A 28 5.45 6.85 -7.02
CA ASP A 28 4.04 6.84 -6.63
C ASP A 28 3.83 6.06 -5.32
N LEU A 29 4.57 4.96 -5.13
CA LEU A 29 4.53 4.19 -3.89
C LEU A 29 5.12 4.98 -2.71
N ASP A 30 6.25 5.65 -2.92
CA ASP A 30 6.89 6.48 -1.89
C ASP A 30 6.04 7.73 -1.55
N GLU A 31 5.38 8.34 -2.54
CA GLU A 31 4.42 9.42 -2.32
C GLU A 31 3.21 8.93 -1.53
N ALA A 32 2.69 7.74 -1.85
CA ALA A 32 1.58 7.15 -1.12
C ALA A 32 1.94 6.77 0.33
N VAL A 33 3.19 6.40 0.60
CA VAL A 33 3.70 6.24 1.97
C VAL A 33 3.81 7.60 2.68
N THR A 34 4.38 8.60 2.00
CA THR A 34 4.54 9.96 2.54
C THR A 34 3.20 10.62 2.88
N ARG A 35 2.14 10.28 2.14
CA ARG A 35 0.77 10.76 2.37
C ARG A 35 -0.04 9.89 3.32
N ASP A 36 0.58 8.95 4.03
CA ASP A 36 -0.09 8.01 4.95
C ASP A 36 -1.23 7.21 4.28
N HIS A 37 -1.17 7.00 2.97
CA HIS A 37 -2.09 6.09 2.27
C HIS A 37 -1.61 4.64 2.37
N LEU A 38 -0.29 4.44 2.38
CA LEU A 38 0.35 3.14 2.49
C LEU A 38 1.28 3.10 3.71
N VAL A 39 1.40 1.91 4.29
CA VAL A 39 2.43 1.58 5.28
C VAL A 39 3.39 0.59 4.65
N ARG A 40 4.68 0.88 4.73
CA ARG A 40 5.73 -0.05 4.29
C ARG A 40 5.97 -1.09 5.37
N LEU A 41 5.64 -2.35 5.07
CA LEU A 41 5.79 -3.48 6.01
C LEU A 41 7.15 -4.16 5.88
N GLY A 42 7.79 -4.05 4.71
CA GLY A 42 9.08 -4.66 4.43
C GLY A 42 9.64 -4.25 3.07
N PRO A 43 10.73 -4.88 2.61
CA PRO A 43 11.29 -4.65 1.29
C PRO A 43 10.26 -5.00 0.20
N GLY A 44 9.72 -3.98 -0.49
CA GLY A 44 8.77 -4.16 -1.59
C GLY A 44 7.36 -4.59 -1.19
N VAL A 45 7.03 -4.55 0.11
CA VAL A 45 5.69 -4.93 0.63
C VAL A 45 5.06 -3.74 1.35
N PHE A 46 3.84 -3.43 0.96
CA PHE A 46 3.05 -2.31 1.46
C PHE A 46 1.67 -2.81 1.90
N ALA A 47 1.01 -2.06 2.77
CA ALA A 47 -0.39 -2.27 3.14
C ALA A 47 -1.13 -0.93 3.12
N LEU A 48 -2.45 -0.97 2.91
CA LEU A 48 -3.28 0.22 3.07
C LEU A 48 -3.22 0.70 4.52
N ALA A 49 -2.85 1.97 4.73
CA ALA A 49 -2.69 2.53 6.07
C ALA A 49 -3.97 2.45 6.89
N VAL A 50 -5.14 2.66 6.27
CA VAL A 50 -6.44 2.49 6.94
C VAL A 50 -6.66 1.05 7.43
N GLY A 51 -6.29 0.04 6.62
CA GLY A 51 -6.39 -1.36 6.99
C GLY A 51 -5.42 -1.73 8.12
N TYR A 52 -4.19 -1.22 8.04
CA TYR A 52 -3.17 -1.42 9.07
C TYR A 52 -3.52 -0.76 10.40
N LEU A 53 -4.02 0.49 10.38
CA LEU A 53 -4.47 1.20 11.58
C LEU A 53 -5.65 0.50 12.26
N LEU A 54 -6.61 -0.03 11.49
CA LEU A 54 -7.72 -0.80 12.04
C LEU A 54 -7.24 -2.12 12.67
N TRP A 55 -6.34 -2.83 11.99
CA TRP A 55 -5.76 -4.08 12.50
C TRP A 55 -4.94 -3.86 13.78
N SER A 56 -4.05 -2.85 13.79
CA SER A 56 -3.20 -2.54 14.95
C SER A 56 -3.98 -2.11 16.19
N ARG A 57 -5.24 -1.68 16.06
CA ARG A 57 -6.10 -1.35 17.21
C ARG A 57 -6.94 -2.53 17.69
N ALA A 58 -7.03 -3.59 16.90
CA ALA A 58 -7.74 -4.82 17.23
C ALA A 58 -6.84 -5.86 17.94
N CYS A 59 -5.53 -5.63 17.95
CA CYS A 59 -4.53 -6.38 18.71
C CYS A 59 -4.19 -5.65 20.02
#